data_AF-X1ZII8-F1
#
_entry.id   AF-X1ZII8-F1
#
_cell.length_a   1.000
_cell.length_b   1.000
_cell.length_c   1.000
_cell.angle_alpha   90.00
_cell.angle_beta   90.00
_cell.angle_gamma   90.00
#
_symmetry.space_group_name_H-M   'P 1'
#
loop_
_entity.id
_entity.type
_entity.pdbx_description
1 polymer ?
#
loop_
_entity_poly.entity_id
_entity_poly.type
_entity_poly.pdbx_seq_one_letter_code
_entity_poly.pdbx_strand_id
1 'polypeptide(L)'
;MTDTLRSRDFWTEIQRMQRKHTSTTTEMDGESGEDAIRELFVGKHEELYNSVPYDREEMGDILTTLNSRVNEQCKQGKCYDDHKVSVGDVHKAIRSLKHSKSDANNLLSSDHFKNACNELHWHISLLLQLLLNHFFAPMTMLTSVLIPIPKNRKKSLSE
;
A
#
# COMPACT_ATOMS: atom_id res chain seq x y z
N MET A 1 -37.81 -50.05 24.93
CA MET A 1 -36.44 -50.54 24.65
C MET A 1 -36.22 -50.39 23.16
N THR A 2 -35.73 -49.24 22.72
CA THR A 2 -35.38 -49.00 21.32
C THR A 2 -34.10 -48.18 21.31
N ASP A 3 -33.03 -48.89 20.97
CA ASP A 3 -31.75 -48.37 20.54
C ASP A 3 -31.93 -47.22 19.56
N THR A 4 -31.49 -46.03 19.94
CA THR A 4 -31.09 -45.02 18.96
C THR A 4 -29.58 -45.07 18.87
N LEU A 5 -29.10 -45.93 17.98
CA LEU A 5 -27.75 -45.86 17.41
C LEU A 5 -27.50 -44.41 17.02
N ARG A 6 -26.60 -43.77 17.78
CA ARG A 6 -26.14 -42.41 17.56
C ARG A 6 -25.36 -42.41 16.24
N SER A 7 -26.09 -42.21 15.14
CA SER A 7 -25.54 -42.16 13.79
C SER A 7 -24.46 -41.09 13.78
N ARG A 8 -23.20 -41.54 13.63
CA ARG A 8 -22.07 -40.63 13.43
C ARG A 8 -22.27 -40.04 12.06
N ASP A 9 -22.73 -38.80 12.04
CA ASP A 9 -23.08 -38.10 10.82
C ASP A 9 -21.84 -37.98 9.92
N PHE A 10 -21.91 -38.61 8.75
CA PHE A 10 -20.82 -38.81 7.79
C PHE A 10 -20.11 -37.49 7.46
N TRP A 11 -20.88 -36.41 7.30
CA TRP A 11 -20.35 -35.08 7.00
C TRP A 11 -19.53 -34.49 8.13
N THR A 12 -19.87 -34.84 9.37
CA THR A 12 -19.14 -34.41 10.56
C THR A 12 -17.78 -35.10 10.64
N GLU A 13 -17.72 -36.38 10.27
CA GLU A 13 -16.46 -37.14 10.22
C GLU A 13 -15.58 -36.68 9.05
N ILE A 14 -16.17 -36.43 7.87
CA ILE A 14 -15.47 -35.86 6.70
C ILE A 14 -14.90 -34.47 7.04
N GLN A 15 -15.66 -33.60 7.70
CA GLN A 15 -15.17 -32.29 8.15
C GLN A 15 -14.06 -32.41 9.20
N ARG A 16 -14.16 -33.36 10.13
CA ARG A 16 -13.14 -33.63 11.13
C ARG A 16 -11.85 -34.16 10.49
N MET A 17 -11.96 -34.96 9.43
CA MET A 17 -10.82 -35.45 8.65
C MET A 17 -10.19 -34.37 7.75
N GLN A 18 -10.99 -33.43 7.22
CA GLN A 18 -10.51 -32.30 6.42
C GLN A 18 -9.88 -31.17 7.25
N ARG A 19 -10.11 -31.12 8.58
CA ARG A 19 -9.39 -30.22 9.51
C ARG A 19 -7.92 -30.61 9.74
N LYS A 20 -7.36 -31.49 8.90
CA LYS A 20 -5.92 -31.75 8.91
C LYS A 20 -5.18 -30.47 8.55
N HIS A 21 -4.34 -30.05 9.51
CA HIS A 21 -3.19 -29.18 9.36
C HIS A 21 -2.99 -28.69 7.92
N THR A 22 -3.24 -27.40 7.69
CA THR A 22 -2.39 -26.68 6.74
C THR A 22 -0.99 -26.75 7.33
N SER A 23 -0.25 -27.82 7.04
CA SER A 23 1.17 -27.86 7.33
C SER A 23 1.77 -26.74 6.52
N THR A 24 2.20 -25.68 7.19
CA THR A 24 3.12 -24.71 6.63
C THR A 24 4.22 -25.52 5.97
N THR A 25 4.50 -25.25 4.68
CA THR A 25 5.53 -25.98 3.95
C THR A 25 6.82 -25.92 4.75
N THR A 26 7.30 -27.07 5.22
CA THR A 26 8.47 -27.16 6.09
C THR A 26 9.78 -27.10 5.33
N GLU A 27 9.73 -27.08 3.99
CA GLU A 27 10.88 -27.10 3.10
C GLU A 27 10.62 -26.17 1.90
N MET A 28 11.57 -25.29 1.57
CA MET A 28 11.51 -24.41 0.40
C MET A 28 12.91 -24.25 -0.19
N ASP A 29 13.06 -24.55 -1.48
CA ASP A 29 14.34 -24.56 -2.20
C ASP A 29 15.48 -25.33 -1.47
N GLY A 30 15.13 -26.43 -0.80
CA GLY A 30 16.07 -27.27 -0.04
C GLY A 30 16.33 -26.82 1.40
N GLU A 31 15.85 -25.64 1.79
CA GLU A 31 15.93 -25.15 3.18
C GLU A 31 14.72 -25.60 3.98
N SER A 32 14.95 -26.12 5.19
CA SER A 32 13.89 -26.61 6.07
C SER A 32 13.84 -25.85 7.39
N GLY A 33 12.62 -25.56 7.86
CA GLY A 33 12.37 -24.82 9.09
C GLY A 33 12.07 -23.34 8.87
N GLU A 34 11.25 -22.78 9.77
CA GLU A 34 10.70 -21.43 9.62
C GLU A 34 11.77 -20.34 9.54
N ASP A 35 12.82 -20.44 10.36
CA ASP A 35 13.93 -19.49 10.36
C ASP A 35 14.72 -19.52 9.05
N ALA A 36 15.10 -20.71 8.57
CA ALA A 36 15.87 -20.87 7.34
C ALA A 36 15.09 -20.39 6.11
N ILE A 37 13.79 -20.69 6.05
CA ILE A 37 12.90 -20.21 4.98
C ILE A 37 12.75 -18.68 5.06
N ARG A 38 12.63 -18.09 6.26
CA ARG A 38 12.59 -16.63 6.41
C ARG A 38 13.86 -15.97 5.88
N GLU A 39 15.04 -16.47 6.27
CA GLU A 39 16.32 -15.92 5.80
C GLU A 39 16.47 -16.05 4.27
N LEU A 40 16.01 -17.17 3.69
CA LEU A 40 15.97 -17.36 2.23
C LEU A 40 15.16 -16.26 1.54
N PHE A 41 13.97 -15.94 2.06
CA PHE A 41 13.15 -14.86 1.51
C PHE A 41 13.79 -13.48 1.70
N VAL A 42 14.39 -13.22 2.87
CA VAL A 42 15.11 -11.96 3.13
C VAL A 42 16.21 -11.78 2.09
N GLY A 43 17.07 -12.79 1.90
CA GLY A 43 18.16 -12.74 0.93
C GLY A 43 17.66 -12.54 -0.51
N LYS A 44 16.61 -13.27 -0.93
CA LYS A 44 16.02 -13.09 -2.26
C LYS A 44 15.42 -11.71 -2.47
N HIS A 45 14.76 -11.16 -1.45
CA HIS A 45 14.20 -9.81 -1.53
C HIS A 45 15.31 -8.75 -1.53
N GLU A 46 16.33 -8.89 -0.69
CA GLU A 46 17.50 -8.01 -0.70
C GLU A 46 18.20 -8.03 -2.05
N GLU A 47 18.45 -9.20 -2.61
CA GLU A 47 19.02 -9.33 -3.95
C GLU A 47 18.09 -8.67 -4.98
N LEU A 48 16.81 -9.06 -5.06
CA LEU A 48 15.89 -8.53 -6.06
C LEU A 48 15.77 -7.01 -6.00
N TYR A 49 15.58 -6.43 -4.82
CA TYR A 49 15.39 -4.99 -4.67
C TYR A 49 16.68 -4.18 -4.85
N ASN A 50 17.85 -4.81 -4.68
CA ASN A 50 19.15 -4.17 -4.89
C ASN A 50 19.88 -4.65 -6.17
N SER A 51 19.26 -5.52 -6.97
CA SER A 51 19.84 -6.13 -8.17
C SER A 51 19.91 -5.18 -9.37
N VAL A 52 19.29 -4.01 -9.30
CA VAL A 52 19.36 -3.04 -10.40
C VAL A 52 20.77 -2.45 -10.41
N PRO A 53 21.56 -2.63 -11.49
CA PRO A 53 22.87 -2.00 -11.57
C PRO A 53 22.64 -0.49 -11.64
N TYR A 54 23.12 0.22 -10.61
CA TYR A 54 23.23 1.67 -10.67
C TYR A 54 24.35 2.02 -11.66
N ASP A 55 24.00 2.11 -12.95
CA ASP A 55 24.91 2.61 -13.97
C ASP A 55 24.98 4.15 -13.86
N ARG A 56 26.18 4.64 -13.58
CA ARG A 56 26.42 6.07 -13.36
C ARG A 56 26.24 6.90 -14.63
N GLU A 57 26.57 6.34 -15.79
CA GLU A 57 26.45 7.03 -17.07
C GLU A 57 24.98 7.10 -17.47
N GLU A 58 24.26 5.97 -17.40
CA GLU A 58 22.82 5.91 -17.67
C GLU A 58 22.04 6.88 -16.77
N MET A 59 22.32 6.87 -15.45
CA MET A 59 21.68 7.80 -14.53
C MET A 59 22.06 9.27 -14.80
N GLY A 60 23.29 9.52 -15.26
CA GLY A 60 23.73 10.85 -15.69
C GLY A 60 22.96 11.34 -16.91
N ASP A 61 22.74 10.48 -17.90
CA ASP A 61 21.99 10.77 -19.12
C ASP A 61 20.51 11.02 -18.83
N ILE A 62 19.91 10.19 -17.95
CA ILE A 62 18.53 10.37 -17.48
C ILE A 62 18.39 11.73 -16.78
N LEU A 63 19.31 12.06 -15.86
CA LEU A 63 19.29 13.31 -15.12
C LEU A 63 19.44 14.52 -16.06
N THR A 64 20.35 14.42 -17.03
CA THR A 64 20.57 15.47 -18.05
C THR A 64 19.33 15.68 -18.90
N THR A 65 18.71 14.59 -19.37
CA THR A 65 17.48 14.61 -20.16
C THR A 65 16.32 15.23 -19.38
N LEU A 66 16.15 14.85 -18.11
CA LEU A 66 15.11 15.41 -17.24
C LEU A 66 15.30 16.92 -17.03
N ASN A 67 16.52 17.34 -16.71
CA ASN A 67 16.82 18.75 -16.49
C ASN A 67 16.61 19.60 -17.74
N SER A 68 16.98 19.10 -18.92
CA SER A 68 16.67 19.77 -20.20
C SER A 68 15.16 19.92 -20.39
N ARG A 69 14.37 18.85 -20.22
CA ARG A 69 12.90 18.92 -20.34
C ARG A 69 12.27 19.92 -19.36
N VAL A 70 12.70 19.92 -18.10
CA VAL A 70 12.18 20.87 -17.10
C VAL A 70 12.50 22.32 -17.48
N ASN A 71 13.74 22.59 -17.92
CA ASN A 71 14.16 23.94 -18.27
C ASN A 71 13.57 24.44 -19.59
N GLU A 72 13.43 23.57 -20.57
CA GLU A 72 12.98 23.92 -21.93
C GLU A 72 11.46 23.89 -22.09
N GLN A 73 10.76 23.06 -21.30
CA GLN A 73 9.31 22.91 -21.40
C GLN A 73 8.61 23.50 -20.17
N CYS A 74 8.83 22.94 -18.98
CA CYS A 74 8.07 23.29 -17.78
C CYS A 74 8.25 24.76 -17.38
N LYS A 75 9.50 25.24 -17.28
CA LYS A 75 9.79 26.64 -16.91
C LYS A 75 9.35 27.66 -17.97
N GLN A 76 9.27 27.24 -19.22
CA GLN A 76 8.82 28.10 -20.32
C GLN A 76 7.29 28.09 -20.49
N GLY A 77 6.56 27.38 -19.62
CA GLY A 77 5.09 27.26 -19.71
C GLY A 77 4.60 26.44 -20.90
N LYS A 78 5.48 25.60 -21.50
CA LYS A 78 5.17 24.74 -22.64
C LYS A 78 4.82 23.31 -22.23
N CYS A 79 4.63 23.05 -20.94
CA CYS A 79 4.25 21.72 -20.48
C CYS A 79 2.83 21.38 -20.93
N TYR A 80 2.55 20.08 -21.04
CA TYR A 80 1.22 19.59 -21.41
C TYR A 80 0.15 19.92 -20.36
N ASP A 81 0.55 20.08 -19.09
CA ASP A 81 -0.35 20.31 -17.97
C ASP A 81 0.11 21.51 -17.11
N ASP A 82 -0.82 22.12 -16.39
CA ASP A 82 -0.52 23.14 -15.40
C ASP A 82 -0.04 22.43 -14.12
N HIS A 83 1.18 22.71 -13.68
CA HIS A 83 1.79 22.09 -12.49
C HIS A 83 1.23 22.70 -11.19
N LYS A 84 -0.09 22.82 -11.12
CA LYS A 84 -0.80 23.49 -10.03
C LYS A 84 -1.89 22.61 -9.46
N VAL A 85 -2.02 22.66 -8.14
CA VAL A 85 -3.10 22.01 -7.41
C VAL A 85 -4.14 23.06 -7.08
N SER A 86 -5.26 23.08 -7.81
CA SER A 86 -6.34 24.02 -7.50
C SER A 86 -7.20 23.53 -6.32
N VAL A 87 -7.91 24.46 -5.69
CA VAL A 87 -8.91 24.14 -4.65
C VAL A 87 -10.01 23.23 -5.22
N GLY A 88 -10.36 23.39 -6.49
CA GLY A 88 -11.32 22.54 -7.18
C GLY A 88 -10.86 21.09 -7.27
N ASP A 89 -9.55 20.86 -7.49
CA ASP A 89 -8.97 19.52 -7.54
C ASP A 89 -8.98 18.87 -6.16
N VAL A 90 -8.62 19.63 -5.12
CA VAL A 90 -8.71 19.18 -3.72
C VAL A 90 -10.15 18.83 -3.35
N HIS A 91 -11.12 19.66 -3.71
CA HIS A 91 -12.53 19.42 -3.44
C HIS A 91 -13.05 18.16 -4.12
N LYS A 92 -12.69 17.93 -5.39
CA LYS A 92 -13.02 16.70 -6.12
C LYS A 92 -12.38 15.48 -5.45
N ALA A 93 -11.10 15.58 -5.08
CA ALA A 93 -10.36 14.50 -4.42
C ALA A 93 -11.00 14.13 -3.08
N ILE A 94 -11.31 15.11 -2.23
CA ILE A 94 -11.95 14.87 -0.92
C ILE A 94 -13.33 14.24 -1.08
N ARG A 95 -14.13 14.69 -2.05
CA ARG A 95 -15.43 14.07 -2.34
C ARG A 95 -15.32 12.61 -2.79
N SER A 96 -14.23 12.25 -3.48
CA SER A 96 -13.97 10.89 -3.93
C SER A 96 -13.56 9.93 -2.79
N LEU A 97 -13.22 10.46 -1.61
CA LEU A 97 -12.87 9.63 -0.46
C LEU A 97 -14.07 8.79 -0.01
N LYS A 98 -13.80 7.51 0.27
CA LYS A 98 -14.77 6.63 0.95
C LYS A 98 -14.99 7.13 2.37
N HIS A 99 -16.21 7.00 2.88
CA HIS A 99 -16.51 7.35 4.28
C HIS A 99 -15.84 6.38 5.26
N SER A 100 -15.63 6.87 6.47
CA SER A 100 -15.16 6.12 7.64
C SER A 100 -13.87 5.32 7.37
N LYS A 101 -12.96 5.90 6.60
CA LYS A 101 -11.60 5.39 6.42
C LYS A 101 -10.68 6.09 7.39
N SER A 102 -10.15 5.35 8.35
CA SER A 102 -9.15 5.83 9.26
C SER A 102 -7.75 5.75 8.67
N ASP A 103 -6.87 6.60 9.18
CA ASP A 103 -5.43 6.38 9.13
C ASP A 103 -5.03 5.16 9.96
N ALA A 104 -3.78 4.70 9.79
CA ALA A 104 -3.26 3.53 10.51
C ALA A 104 -3.34 3.67 12.04
N ASN A 105 -3.33 4.91 12.55
CA ASN A 105 -3.34 5.22 13.97
C ASN A 105 -4.75 5.58 14.51
N ASN A 106 -5.79 5.54 13.67
CA ASN A 106 -7.17 5.91 13.99
C ASN A 106 -7.38 7.33 14.56
N LEU A 107 -6.44 8.26 14.36
CA LEU A 107 -6.61 9.67 14.76
C LEU A 107 -7.41 10.47 13.73
N LEU A 108 -7.29 10.14 12.45
CA LEU A 108 -7.91 10.89 11.37
C LEU A 108 -8.76 9.96 10.50
N SER A 109 -10.03 10.32 10.34
CA SER A 109 -10.95 9.72 9.38
C SER A 109 -11.09 10.59 8.13
N SER A 110 -11.34 9.95 6.99
CA SER A 110 -11.85 10.57 5.77
C SER A 110 -13.02 11.50 6.03
N ASP A 111 -13.88 11.18 7.01
CA ASP A 111 -15.09 11.95 7.31
C ASP A 111 -14.74 13.34 7.86
N HIS A 112 -13.59 13.51 8.52
CA HIS A 112 -13.12 14.82 8.97
C HIS A 112 -12.86 15.74 7.77
N PHE A 113 -12.29 15.22 6.68
CA PHE A 113 -12.04 16.01 5.48
C PHE A 113 -13.34 16.27 4.71
N LYS A 114 -14.22 15.26 4.59
CA LYS A 114 -15.46 15.39 3.81
C LYS A 114 -16.47 16.35 4.44
N ASN A 115 -16.48 16.46 5.76
CA ASN A 115 -17.37 17.34 6.51
C ASN A 115 -16.72 18.66 6.92
N ALA A 116 -15.45 18.88 6.54
CA ALA A 116 -14.75 20.13 6.83
C ALA A 116 -15.33 21.31 6.05
N CYS A 117 -15.02 22.51 6.54
CA CYS A 117 -15.32 23.75 5.84
C CYS A 117 -14.40 23.97 4.63
N ASN A 118 -14.83 24.83 3.71
CA ASN A 118 -14.09 25.08 2.46
C ASN A 118 -12.71 25.72 2.68
N GLU A 119 -12.49 26.40 3.81
CA GLU A 119 -11.18 26.94 4.18
C GLU A 119 -10.13 25.82 4.29
N LEU A 120 -10.51 24.62 4.74
CA LEU A 120 -9.59 23.48 4.79
C LEU A 120 -9.11 23.11 3.37
N HIS A 121 -9.98 23.16 2.36
CA HIS A 121 -9.60 22.85 0.98
C HIS A 121 -8.58 23.85 0.43
N TRP A 122 -8.70 25.13 0.80
CA TRP A 122 -7.71 26.16 0.48
C TRP A 122 -6.36 25.85 1.11
N HIS A 123 -6.33 25.56 2.41
CA HIS A 123 -5.09 25.23 3.11
C HIS A 123 -4.41 23.98 2.56
N ILE A 124 -5.18 22.94 2.20
CA ILE A 124 -4.65 21.72 1.58
C ILE A 124 -4.08 22.03 0.19
N SER A 125 -4.79 22.80 -0.65
CA SER A 125 -4.30 23.19 -1.98
C SER A 125 -2.98 23.98 -1.87
N LEU A 126 -2.90 24.93 -0.94
CA LEU A 126 -1.67 25.69 -0.68
C LEU A 126 -0.53 24.78 -0.21
N LEU A 127 -0.81 23.90 0.76
CA LEU A 127 0.19 22.96 1.27
C LEU A 127 0.75 22.08 0.15
N LEU A 128 -0.11 21.44 -0.64
CA LEU A 128 0.30 20.58 -1.76
C LEU A 128 1.09 21.36 -2.82
N GLN A 129 0.70 22.60 -3.12
CA GLN A 129 1.46 23.45 -4.02
C GLN A 129 2.86 23.77 -3.48
N LEU A 130 2.98 24.05 -2.19
CA LEU A 130 4.28 24.30 -1.54
C LEU A 130 5.17 23.05 -1.58
N LEU A 131 4.61 21.87 -1.31
CA LEU A 131 5.36 20.60 -1.40
C LEU A 131 5.92 20.39 -2.82
N LEU A 132 5.11 20.65 -3.85
CA LEU A 132 5.54 20.53 -5.25
C LEU A 132 6.59 21.58 -5.62
N ASN A 133 6.40 22.84 -5.26
CA ASN A 133 7.30 23.93 -5.61
C ASN A 133 8.68 23.82 -4.94
N HIS A 134 8.71 23.28 -3.71
CA HIS A 134 9.95 23.13 -2.93
C HIS A 134 10.58 21.74 -3.05
N PHE A 135 10.03 20.85 -3.91
CA PHE A 135 10.50 19.47 -4.06
C PHE A 135 10.63 18.75 -2.70
N PHE A 136 9.65 18.95 -1.82
CA PHE A 136 9.67 18.41 -0.47
C PHE A 136 8.56 17.37 -0.30
N ALA A 137 8.93 16.18 0.18
CA ALA A 137 8.00 15.13 0.55
C ALA A 137 8.19 14.83 2.05
N PRO A 138 7.18 15.10 2.91
CA PRO A 138 7.24 14.72 4.31
C PRO A 138 7.47 13.22 4.46
N MET A 139 8.25 12.80 5.46
CA MET A 139 8.52 11.38 5.72
C MET A 139 7.23 10.56 5.87
N THR A 140 6.18 11.15 6.42
CA THR A 140 4.86 10.51 6.54
C THR A 140 4.21 10.19 5.19
N MET A 141 4.49 10.96 4.13
CA MET A 141 4.04 10.64 2.76
C MET A 141 4.93 9.59 2.10
N LEU A 142 6.22 9.57 2.42
CA LEU A 142 7.17 8.57 1.92
C LEU A 142 6.99 7.21 2.61
N THR A 143 6.37 7.20 3.79
CA THR A 143 6.05 5.99 4.52
C THR A 143 4.89 5.27 3.81
N SER A 144 5.22 4.41 2.85
CA SER A 144 4.27 3.44 2.31
C SER A 144 4.02 2.37 3.38
N VAL A 145 2.97 2.55 4.18
CA VAL A 145 2.59 1.52 5.15
C VAL A 145 1.91 0.39 4.39
N LEU A 146 2.70 -0.61 3.96
CA LEU A 146 2.18 -1.94 3.66
C LEU A 146 1.74 -2.55 4.99
N ILE A 147 0.48 -2.34 5.36
CA ILE A 147 -0.15 -3.13 6.42
C ILE A 147 -0.65 -4.41 5.74
N PRO A 148 0.03 -5.56 5.86
CA PRO A 148 -0.57 -6.81 5.45
C PRO A 148 -1.82 -7.01 6.29
N ILE A 149 -2.99 -6.95 5.65
CA ILE A 149 -4.25 -7.32 6.29
C ILE A 149 -4.36 -8.85 6.13
N PRO A 150 -4.12 -9.66 7.18
CA PRO A 150 -4.33 -11.09 7.08
C PRO A 150 -5.81 -11.35 6.80
N LYS A 151 -6.13 -11.67 5.54
CA LYS A 151 -7.49 -12.02 5.13
C LYS A 151 -7.72 -13.49 5.43
N ASN A 152 -8.57 -13.80 6.41
CA ASN A 152 -9.08 -15.17 6.58
C ASN A 152 -10.22 -15.43 5.56
N ARG A 153 -10.50 -16.71 5.27
CA ARG A 153 -11.44 -17.20 4.23
C ARG A 153 -12.89 -16.67 4.38
N LYS A 154 -13.23 -15.97 5.46
CA LYS A 154 -14.57 -15.43 5.76
C LYS A 154 -14.68 -13.89 5.81
N LYS A 155 -13.74 -13.16 5.18
CA LYS A 155 -13.59 -11.69 5.30
C LYS A 155 -13.07 -11.28 6.68
N SER A 156 -12.35 -10.16 6.66
CA SER A 156 -11.42 -9.64 7.66
C SER A 156 -11.88 -9.73 9.11
N LEU A 157 -10.97 -10.04 10.03
CA LEU A 157 -11.15 -9.79 11.46
C LEU A 157 -11.16 -8.27 11.67
N SER A 158 -12.32 -7.71 11.92
CA SER A 158 -12.43 -6.48 12.69
C SER A 158 -12.49 -6.88 14.16
N GLU A 159 -11.62 -6.27 14.99
CA GLU A 159 -11.79 -6.27 16.45
C GLU A 159 -13.17 -5.73 16.85
#